data_AF-A0A949LZE6-F1
#
_entry.id   AF-A0A949LZE6-F1
#
_cell.length_a   1.000
_cell.length_b   1.000
_cell.length_c   1.000
_cell.angle_alpha   90.00
_cell.angle_beta   90.00
_cell.angle_gamma   90.00
#
_symmetry.space_group_name_H-M   'P 1'
#
loop_
_entity.id
_entity.type
_entity.pdbx_description
1 polymer ?
#
loop_
_entity_poly.entity_id
_entity_poly.type
_entity_poly.pdbx_seq_one_letter_code
_entity_poly.pdbx_strand_id
1 'polypeptide(L)'
;MPLSSLQTEALQLLAGSRDPESYVAGSTPLNISSARVSADIDIFHDRSEQIAMYAESDANVLITAGFTVTWLRKTSFIHSATIAKDGRQTKLEWLGDSDFRLFPPIRDSLFGFRLHPIDLAINKLFAAAGRSEPRDIYDLKIIHETIAPLSVIVWAGVEKSPGFTPEGLVGEVRRNLMHPLSAWQEVAADTPLDARGITETVRAALDEAEAFASRMPTAKMGALFLDRDGRIVEPDPARLSDYIEHRGQRRGHWPSSPEITQEMFATLYGRSSG
;
A
#
# COMPACT_ATOMS: atom_id res chain seq x y z
N MET A 1 12.87 -2.65 13.93
CA MET A 1 11.75 -1.69 14.04
C MET A 1 11.42 -1.23 12.63
N PRO A 2 10.16 -1.29 12.19
CA PRO A 2 9.86 -1.03 10.78
C PRO A 2 9.93 0.46 10.41
N LEU A 3 10.11 1.36 11.40
CA LEU A 3 10.54 2.74 11.21
C LEU A 3 11.69 3.08 12.14
N SER A 4 12.65 3.84 11.63
CA SER A 4 13.71 4.45 12.43
C SER A 4 13.16 5.59 13.30
N SER A 5 13.91 6.00 14.33
CA SER A 5 13.56 7.17 15.13
C SER A 5 13.45 8.45 14.29
N LEU A 6 14.35 8.61 13.32
CA LEU A 6 14.33 9.74 12.37
C LEU A 6 13.04 9.77 11.54
N GLN A 7 12.65 8.62 10.96
CA GLN A 7 11.42 8.51 10.18
C GLN A 7 10.18 8.77 11.04
N THR A 8 10.17 8.24 12.27
CA THR A 8 9.06 8.43 13.21
C THR A 8 8.89 9.90 13.58
N GLU A 9 9.98 10.58 13.93
CA GLU A 9 9.95 12.02 14.25
C GLU A 9 9.49 12.86 13.06
N ALA A 10 10.04 12.61 11.86
CA ALA A 10 9.63 13.31 10.65
C ALA A 10 8.14 13.11 10.36
N LEU A 11 7.63 11.88 10.43
CA LEU A 11 6.21 11.59 10.20
C LEU A 11 5.29 12.28 11.22
N GLN A 12 5.66 12.27 12.51
CA GLN A 12 4.89 12.95 13.56
C GLN A 12 4.81 14.46 13.34
N LEU A 13 5.92 15.08 12.90
CA LEU A 13 5.95 16.51 12.58
C LEU A 13 5.05 16.85 11.38
N LEU A 14 5.01 15.98 10.37
CA LEU A 14 4.27 16.21 9.13
C LEU A 14 2.79 15.79 9.20
N ALA A 15 2.42 14.92 10.15
CA ALA A 15 1.08 14.35 10.29
C ALA A 15 -0.03 15.42 10.39
N GLY A 16 0.22 16.53 11.07
CA GLY A 16 -0.75 17.62 11.22
C GLY A 16 -1.10 18.34 9.91
N SER A 17 -0.23 18.24 8.90
CA SER A 17 -0.38 18.86 7.58
C SER A 17 -0.90 17.88 6.52
N ARG A 18 -1.33 16.67 6.93
CA ARG A 18 -1.92 15.67 6.02
C ARG A 18 -3.43 15.80 5.99
N ASP A 19 -4.00 15.51 4.84
CA ASP A 19 -5.43 15.52 4.57
C ASP A 19 -5.79 14.38 3.58
N PRO A 20 -7.06 14.17 3.21
CA PRO A 20 -7.41 13.11 2.27
C PRO A 20 -6.78 13.23 0.87
N GLU A 21 -6.25 14.39 0.48
CA GLU A 21 -5.50 14.62 -0.77
C GLU A 21 -3.98 14.63 -0.57
N SER A 22 -3.48 14.42 0.66
CA SER A 22 -2.06 14.29 1.02
C SER A 22 -1.87 13.22 2.09
N TYR A 23 -1.43 12.03 1.67
CA TYR A 23 -1.41 10.84 2.53
C TYR A 23 -0.12 10.03 2.35
N VAL A 24 0.30 9.33 3.41
CA VAL A 24 1.45 8.42 3.36
C VAL A 24 1.04 7.10 2.73
N ALA A 25 1.86 6.57 1.82
CA ALA A 25 1.64 5.25 1.24
C ALA A 25 2.98 4.51 1.04
N GLY A 26 3.00 3.55 0.12
CA GLY A 26 4.19 2.78 -0.19
C GLY A 26 4.53 1.75 0.88
N SER A 27 5.82 1.48 1.03
CA SER A 27 6.32 0.41 1.90
C SER A 27 6.19 0.70 3.40
N THR A 28 6.25 1.97 3.77
CA THR A 28 6.26 2.44 5.17
C THR A 28 5.01 2.01 5.95
N PRO A 29 3.78 2.38 5.55
CA PRO A 29 2.59 1.96 6.29
C PRO A 29 2.25 0.47 6.10
N LEU A 30 2.73 -0.18 5.03
CA LEU A 30 2.54 -1.62 4.81
C LEU A 30 3.30 -2.48 5.80
N ASN A 31 4.57 -2.14 6.01
CA ASN A 31 5.52 -3.00 6.71
C ASN A 31 5.68 -2.62 8.19
N ILE A 32 4.81 -1.74 8.73
CA ILE A 32 4.87 -1.21 10.11
C ILE A 32 4.81 -2.29 11.22
N SER A 33 4.51 -3.54 10.89
CA SER A 33 4.56 -4.65 11.85
C SER A 33 5.27 -5.88 11.29
N SER A 34 6.10 -5.69 10.26
CA SER A 34 6.87 -6.75 9.61
C SER A 34 8.38 -6.60 9.87
N ALA A 35 9.17 -7.56 9.41
CA ALA A 35 10.63 -7.53 9.55
C ALA A 35 11.34 -6.60 8.55
N ARG A 36 10.70 -6.24 7.43
CA ARG A 36 11.31 -5.41 6.38
C ARG A 36 11.25 -3.94 6.75
N VAL A 37 12.37 -3.24 6.57
CA VAL A 37 12.50 -1.80 6.81
C VAL A 37 12.26 -1.03 5.52
N SER A 38 11.46 0.02 5.57
CA SER A 38 11.31 0.95 4.45
C SER A 38 12.48 1.93 4.42
N ALA A 39 13.12 2.07 3.26
CA ALA A 39 14.25 3.01 3.10
C ALA A 39 13.77 4.47 2.93
N ASP A 40 12.54 4.63 2.46
CA ASP A 40 11.91 5.86 2.03
C ASP A 40 10.53 6.05 2.69
N ILE A 41 10.16 7.33 2.79
CA ILE A 41 8.81 7.79 3.11
C ILE A 41 8.19 8.35 1.82
N ASP A 42 7.06 7.79 1.42
CA ASP A 42 6.31 8.25 0.25
C ASP A 42 5.03 8.96 0.68
N ILE A 43 4.90 10.23 0.29
CA ILE A 43 3.71 11.04 0.49
C ILE A 43 3.06 11.28 -0.86
N PHE A 44 1.86 10.78 -1.05
CA PHE A 44 1.13 10.90 -2.30
C PHE A 44 0.12 12.03 -2.24
N HIS A 45 -0.09 12.64 -3.41
CA HIS A 45 -1.02 13.74 -3.61
C HIS A 45 -1.94 13.46 -4.79
N ASP A 46 -3.24 13.68 -4.61
CA ASP A 46 -4.25 13.53 -5.66
C ASP A 46 -4.08 14.58 -6.78
N ARG A 47 -3.44 15.71 -6.45
CA ARG A 47 -3.29 16.89 -7.32
C ARG A 47 -1.83 17.25 -7.47
N SER A 48 -1.28 17.04 -8.66
CA SER A 48 0.15 17.25 -8.92
C SER A 48 0.56 18.71 -8.76
N GLU A 49 -0.34 19.66 -9.03
CA GLU A 49 -0.11 21.09 -8.83
C GLU A 49 0.10 21.49 -7.37
N GLN A 50 -0.31 20.66 -6.40
CA GLN A 50 -0.14 20.94 -4.97
C GLN A 50 1.17 20.36 -4.40
N ILE A 51 1.85 19.46 -5.13
CA ILE A 51 3.06 18.76 -4.66
C ILE A 51 4.12 19.77 -4.23
N ALA A 52 4.39 20.79 -5.05
CA ALA A 52 5.41 21.78 -4.74
C ALA A 52 5.10 22.56 -3.45
N MET A 53 3.84 22.96 -3.26
CA MET A 53 3.40 23.68 -2.06
C MET A 53 3.56 22.80 -0.81
N TYR A 54 3.11 21.55 -0.86
CA TYR A 54 3.24 20.61 0.25
C TYR A 54 4.70 20.30 0.58
N ALA A 55 5.51 20.01 -0.45
CA ALA A 55 6.91 19.68 -0.26
C ALA A 55 7.71 20.82 0.37
N GLU A 56 7.51 22.07 -0.07
CA GLU A 56 8.19 23.24 0.54
C GLU A 56 7.68 23.52 1.95
N SER A 57 6.37 23.38 2.21
CA SER A 57 5.81 23.54 3.55
C SER A 57 6.37 22.50 4.52
N ASP A 58 6.41 21.24 4.12
CA ASP A 58 6.96 20.15 4.92
C ASP A 58 8.46 20.33 5.17
N ALA A 59 9.21 20.75 4.16
CA ALA A 59 10.63 21.06 4.31
C ALA A 59 10.85 22.16 5.37
N ASN A 60 10.03 23.22 5.36
CA ASN A 60 10.12 24.29 6.37
C ASN A 60 9.80 23.79 7.79
N VAL A 61 8.82 22.91 7.94
CA VAL A 61 8.49 22.28 9.24
C VAL A 61 9.68 21.47 9.74
N LEU A 62 10.27 20.64 8.88
CA LEU A 62 11.43 19.81 9.22
C LEU A 62 12.67 20.66 9.56
N ILE A 63 12.97 21.70 8.76
CA ILE A 63 14.08 22.63 9.03
C ILE A 63 13.90 23.33 10.38
N THR A 64 12.68 23.78 10.69
CA THR A 64 12.35 24.41 11.99
C THR A 64 12.57 23.44 13.15
N ALA A 65 12.32 22.15 12.93
CA ALA A 65 12.57 21.08 13.90
C ALA A 65 14.04 20.59 13.95
N GLY A 66 14.95 21.25 13.22
CA GLY A 66 16.38 20.97 13.24
C GLY A 66 16.85 19.88 12.26
N PHE A 67 16.04 19.52 11.27
CA PHE A 67 16.48 18.66 10.18
C PHE A 67 17.23 19.45 9.11
N THR A 68 18.23 18.81 8.51
CA THR A 68 18.78 19.25 7.22
C THR A 68 17.94 18.63 6.11
N VAL A 69 17.48 19.44 5.15
CA VAL A 69 16.74 18.98 3.97
C VAL A 69 17.56 19.27 2.72
N THR A 70 17.95 18.22 1.99
CA THR A 70 18.72 18.32 0.75
C THR A 70 17.88 17.80 -0.41
N TRP A 71 17.46 18.72 -1.29
CA TRP A 71 16.67 18.36 -2.48
C TRP A 71 17.48 17.53 -3.47
N LEU A 72 16.90 16.40 -3.90
CA LEU A 72 17.47 15.50 -4.90
C LEU A 72 16.83 15.70 -6.27
N ARG A 73 15.52 15.94 -6.30
CA ARG A 73 14.73 16.11 -7.52
C ARG A 73 13.52 16.99 -7.28
N LYS A 74 13.19 17.85 -8.24
CA LYS A 74 11.92 18.58 -8.31
C LYS A 74 11.39 18.57 -9.74
N THR A 75 10.27 17.90 -9.96
CA THR A 75 9.50 17.90 -11.22
C THR A 75 8.03 18.14 -10.91
N SER A 76 7.21 18.36 -11.94
CA SER A 76 5.77 18.62 -11.76
C SER A 76 4.99 17.50 -11.06
N PHE A 77 5.53 16.28 -10.98
CA PHE A 77 4.85 15.12 -10.39
C PHE A 77 5.64 14.47 -9.25
N ILE A 78 6.90 14.84 -9.06
CA ILE A 78 7.80 14.20 -8.10
C ILE A 78 8.74 15.25 -7.50
N HIS A 79 8.65 15.45 -6.19
CA HIS A 79 9.69 16.08 -5.40
C HIS A 79 10.35 15.02 -4.52
N SER A 80 11.67 15.02 -4.42
CA SER A 80 12.37 14.15 -3.48
C SER A 80 13.53 14.87 -2.81
N ALA A 81 13.72 14.56 -1.53
CA ALA A 81 14.79 15.09 -0.70
C ALA A 81 15.37 14.00 0.19
N THR A 82 16.63 14.17 0.56
CA THR A 82 17.18 13.51 1.74
C THR A 82 16.93 14.41 2.94
N ILE A 83 16.36 13.84 4.01
CA ILE A 83 16.22 14.52 5.30
C ILE A 83 17.21 13.89 6.28
N ALA A 84 17.88 14.71 7.08
CA ALA A 84 18.92 14.24 8.00
C ALA A 84 18.90 14.98 9.34
N LYS A 85 19.17 14.25 10.42
CA LYS A 85 19.30 14.78 11.79
C LYS A 85 20.13 13.80 12.63
N ASP A 86 21.01 14.32 13.49
CA ASP A 86 21.86 13.53 14.40
C ASP A 86 22.63 12.39 13.72
N GLY A 87 23.20 12.67 12.54
CA GLY A 87 23.98 11.70 11.76
C GLY A 87 23.17 10.58 11.10
N ARG A 88 21.84 10.62 11.19
CA ARG A 88 20.92 9.71 10.48
C ARG A 88 20.29 10.42 9.29
N GLN A 89 19.92 9.67 8.27
CA GLN A 89 19.22 10.20 7.10
C GLN A 89 18.21 9.21 6.53
N THR A 90 17.18 9.71 5.87
CA THR A 90 16.22 8.92 5.07
C THR A 90 15.76 9.74 3.87
N LYS A 91 15.20 9.07 2.87
CA LYS A 91 14.63 9.70 1.69
C LYS A 91 13.15 10.02 1.96
N LEU A 92 12.73 11.21 1.57
CA LEU A 92 11.35 11.67 1.61
C LEU A 92 10.93 12.07 0.20
N GLU A 93 9.82 11.50 -0.28
CA GLU A 93 9.27 11.76 -1.60
C GLU A 93 7.84 12.27 -1.52
N TRP A 94 7.53 13.25 -2.37
CA TRP A 94 6.19 13.74 -2.62
C TRP A 94 5.84 13.43 -4.07
N LEU A 95 4.77 12.65 -4.25
CA LEU A 95 4.43 11.99 -5.51
C LEU A 95 3.00 12.35 -5.92
N GLY A 96 2.76 12.55 -7.21
CA GLY A 96 1.40 12.62 -7.76
C GLY A 96 0.82 11.23 -7.96
N ASP A 97 -0.44 11.03 -7.60
CA ASP A 97 -1.20 9.79 -7.84
C ASP A 97 -2.54 10.08 -8.52
N SER A 98 -3.16 9.03 -9.07
CA SER A 98 -4.57 9.05 -9.43
C SER A 98 -5.45 9.13 -8.18
N ASP A 99 -6.49 9.94 -8.24
CA ASP A 99 -7.52 9.95 -7.18
C ASP A 99 -8.45 8.73 -7.25
N PHE A 100 -8.36 7.88 -8.28
CA PHE A 100 -9.16 6.66 -8.40
C PHE A 100 -8.68 5.57 -7.43
N ARG A 101 -9.57 5.14 -6.52
CA ARG A 101 -9.29 4.17 -5.47
C ARG A 101 -10.55 3.46 -5.00
N LEU A 102 -10.40 2.33 -4.32
CA LEU A 102 -11.53 1.59 -3.76
C LEU A 102 -12.01 2.25 -2.48
N PHE A 103 -11.09 2.61 -1.59
CA PHE A 103 -11.43 3.24 -0.31
C PHE A 103 -10.76 4.61 -0.17
N PRO A 104 -11.39 5.56 0.54
CA PRO A 104 -10.75 6.83 0.83
C PRO A 104 -9.52 6.61 1.73
N PRO A 105 -8.51 7.52 1.69
CA PRO A 105 -7.44 7.53 2.67
C PRO A 105 -7.99 7.60 4.09
N ILE A 106 -7.30 6.93 5.00
CA ILE A 106 -7.72 6.79 6.38
C ILE A 106 -6.84 7.65 7.26
N ARG A 107 -7.47 8.36 8.20
CA ARG A 107 -6.77 9.08 9.25
C ARG A 107 -5.89 8.12 10.05
N ASP A 108 -4.72 8.59 10.47
CA ASP A 108 -3.77 7.80 11.24
C ASP A 108 -3.02 8.71 12.21
N SER A 109 -2.76 8.24 13.43
CA SER A 109 -2.10 9.08 14.44
C SER A 109 -0.64 9.36 14.13
N LEU A 110 0.05 8.43 13.48
CA LEU A 110 1.47 8.58 13.12
C LEU A 110 1.62 9.26 11.77
N PHE A 111 0.78 8.90 10.80
CA PHE A 111 0.92 9.39 9.43
C PHE A 111 0.05 10.61 9.12
N GLY A 112 -0.87 11.00 10.02
CA GLY A 112 -1.92 11.99 9.73
C GLY A 112 -3.02 11.38 8.86
N PHE A 113 -2.66 11.03 7.62
CA PHE A 113 -3.47 10.20 6.72
C PHE A 113 -2.58 9.17 6.02
N ARG A 114 -3.11 7.97 5.80
CA ARG A 114 -2.48 6.92 5.00
C ARG A 114 -3.43 6.34 3.96
N LEU A 115 -2.87 5.80 2.88
CA LEU A 115 -3.66 5.05 1.92
C LEU A 115 -4.30 3.83 2.58
N HIS A 116 -5.53 3.49 2.19
CA HIS A 116 -6.22 2.32 2.69
C HIS A 116 -5.41 1.03 2.38
N PRO A 117 -5.31 0.05 3.30
CA PRO A 117 -4.48 -1.15 3.11
C PRO A 117 -4.70 -1.90 1.81
N ILE A 118 -5.95 -1.96 1.34
CA ILE A 118 -6.30 -2.65 0.09
C ILE A 118 -5.77 -1.91 -1.14
N ASP A 119 -5.97 -0.60 -1.20
CA ASP A 119 -5.42 0.21 -2.28
C ASP A 119 -3.89 0.18 -2.28
N LEU A 120 -3.28 0.14 -1.08
CA LEU A 120 -1.85 -0.04 -0.93
C LEU A 120 -1.39 -1.42 -1.45
N ALA A 121 -2.10 -2.49 -1.08
CA ALA A 121 -1.81 -3.84 -1.54
C ALA A 121 -1.90 -3.95 -3.07
N ILE A 122 -2.89 -3.32 -3.68
CA ILE A 122 -3.02 -3.25 -5.14
C ILE A 122 -1.84 -2.49 -5.77
N ASN A 123 -1.44 -1.34 -5.21
CA ASN A 123 -0.27 -0.60 -5.70
C ASN A 123 1.01 -1.46 -5.63
N LYS A 124 1.16 -2.29 -4.59
CA LYS A 124 2.28 -3.23 -4.47
C LYS A 124 2.21 -4.42 -5.41
N LEU A 125 1.00 -4.92 -5.69
CA LEU A 125 0.81 -5.92 -6.73
C LEU A 125 1.29 -5.40 -8.10
N PHE A 126 0.94 -4.17 -8.47
CA PHE A 126 1.42 -3.57 -9.71
C PHE A 126 2.92 -3.29 -9.71
N ALA A 127 3.51 -2.93 -8.55
CA ALA A 127 4.97 -2.85 -8.44
C ALA A 127 5.63 -4.21 -8.71
N ALA A 128 5.17 -5.29 -8.07
CA ALA A 128 5.69 -6.63 -8.28
C ALA A 128 5.49 -7.15 -9.71
N ALA A 129 4.41 -6.75 -10.38
CA ALA A 129 4.17 -7.06 -11.79
C ALA A 129 5.08 -6.24 -12.74
N GLY A 130 5.34 -4.98 -12.41
CA GLY A 130 6.05 -4.04 -13.29
C GLY A 130 7.57 -4.08 -13.18
N ARG A 131 8.14 -4.63 -12.10
CA ARG A 131 9.59 -4.74 -11.90
C ARG A 131 9.97 -5.99 -11.10
N SER A 132 11.22 -6.41 -11.26
CA SER A 132 11.79 -7.56 -10.55
C SER A 132 12.64 -7.09 -9.39
N GLU A 133 12.04 -7.01 -8.20
CA GLU A 133 12.67 -6.58 -6.95
C GLU A 133 12.26 -7.52 -5.79
N PRO A 134 13.21 -8.15 -5.05
CA PRO A 134 12.87 -9.10 -3.99
C PRO A 134 11.99 -8.51 -2.88
N ARG A 135 12.12 -7.22 -2.60
CA ARG A 135 11.29 -6.50 -1.61
C ARG A 135 9.81 -6.48 -1.99
N ASP A 136 9.49 -6.49 -3.28
CA ASP A 136 8.09 -6.50 -3.73
C ASP A 136 7.49 -7.90 -3.52
N ILE A 137 8.28 -8.97 -3.66
CA ILE A 137 7.85 -10.34 -3.33
C ILE A 137 7.63 -10.50 -1.82
N TYR A 138 8.51 -9.93 -0.99
CA TYR A 138 8.26 -9.87 0.45
C TYR A 138 6.96 -9.12 0.79
N ASP A 139 6.74 -7.96 0.16
CA ASP A 139 5.52 -7.18 0.36
C ASP A 139 4.26 -7.99 0.00
N LEU A 140 4.28 -8.77 -1.08
CA LEU A 140 3.18 -9.67 -1.45
C LEU A 140 2.88 -10.73 -0.40
N LYS A 141 3.91 -11.32 0.22
CA LYS A 141 3.72 -12.24 1.35
C LYS A 141 3.02 -11.55 2.51
N ILE A 142 3.49 -10.36 2.90
CA ILE A 142 2.89 -9.60 4.01
C ILE A 142 1.43 -9.24 3.70
N ILE A 143 1.15 -8.81 2.47
CA ILE A 143 -0.22 -8.54 2.01
C ILE A 143 -1.10 -9.78 2.19
N HIS A 144 -0.65 -10.93 1.67
CA HIS A 144 -1.39 -12.19 1.75
C HIS A 144 -1.72 -12.61 3.19
N GLU A 145 -0.75 -12.44 4.10
CA GLU A 145 -0.87 -12.89 5.48
C GLU A 145 -1.63 -11.91 6.40
N THR A 146 -1.62 -10.61 6.08
CA THR A 146 -2.04 -9.58 7.04
C THR A 146 -3.12 -8.62 6.54
N ILE A 147 -3.29 -8.48 5.21
CA ILE A 147 -4.25 -7.55 4.63
C ILE A 147 -5.42 -8.31 4.01
N ALA A 148 -5.15 -9.10 2.97
CA ALA A 148 -6.15 -9.91 2.29
C ALA A 148 -5.46 -10.97 1.42
N PRO A 149 -6.14 -12.10 1.13
CA PRO A 149 -5.65 -13.09 0.17
C PRO A 149 -5.25 -12.45 -1.18
N LEU A 150 -4.20 -12.96 -1.84
CA LEU A 150 -3.79 -12.40 -3.13
C LEU A 150 -4.84 -12.61 -4.22
N SER A 151 -5.68 -13.64 -4.10
CA SER A 151 -6.89 -13.81 -4.92
C SER A 151 -7.78 -12.57 -4.93
N VAL A 152 -8.05 -11.99 -3.76
CA VAL A 152 -8.83 -10.76 -3.61
C VAL A 152 -8.11 -9.56 -4.22
N ILE A 153 -6.81 -9.40 -3.91
CA ILE A 153 -6.02 -8.25 -4.38
C ILE A 153 -5.81 -8.27 -5.89
N VAL A 154 -5.51 -9.43 -6.47
CA VAL A 154 -5.38 -9.63 -7.92
C VAL A 154 -6.70 -9.37 -8.62
N TRP A 155 -7.80 -9.91 -8.10
CA TRP A 155 -9.13 -9.73 -8.69
C TRP A 155 -9.60 -8.27 -8.66
N ALA A 156 -9.37 -7.57 -7.55
CA ALA A 156 -9.73 -6.15 -7.43
C ALA A 156 -8.78 -5.21 -8.20
N GLY A 157 -7.50 -5.61 -8.34
CA GLY A 157 -6.47 -4.75 -8.94
C GLY A 157 -6.77 -4.33 -10.37
N VAL A 158 -7.44 -5.18 -11.15
CA VAL A 158 -7.77 -4.89 -12.55
C VAL A 158 -8.82 -3.77 -12.71
N GLU A 159 -9.57 -3.42 -11.66
CA GLU A 159 -10.45 -2.24 -11.66
C GLU A 159 -9.65 -0.94 -11.88
N LYS A 160 -8.44 -0.87 -11.30
CA LYS A 160 -7.56 0.31 -11.42
C LYS A 160 -6.78 0.33 -12.74
N SER A 161 -6.72 -0.80 -13.45
CA SER A 161 -5.91 -0.98 -14.65
C SER A 161 -6.65 -1.86 -15.67
N PRO A 162 -7.58 -1.30 -16.46
CA PRO A 162 -8.43 -2.05 -17.39
C PRO A 162 -7.68 -2.78 -18.52
N GLY A 163 -6.37 -2.55 -18.66
CA GLY A 163 -5.51 -3.28 -19.60
C GLY A 163 -5.03 -4.66 -19.11
N PHE A 164 -5.32 -5.04 -17.86
CA PHE A 164 -4.96 -6.33 -17.29
C PHE A 164 -6.17 -7.23 -17.08
N THR A 165 -5.96 -8.55 -17.24
CA THR A 165 -6.83 -9.57 -16.64
C THR A 165 -6.19 -10.08 -15.34
N PRO A 166 -6.97 -10.65 -14.40
CA PRO A 166 -6.43 -11.26 -13.19
C PRO A 166 -5.33 -12.29 -13.48
N GLU A 167 -5.54 -13.17 -14.46
CA GLU A 167 -4.59 -14.21 -14.87
C GLU A 167 -3.33 -13.60 -15.50
N GLY A 168 -3.50 -12.55 -16.32
CA GLY A 168 -2.38 -11.82 -16.90
C GLY A 168 -1.50 -11.21 -15.80
N LEU A 169 -2.12 -10.58 -14.79
CA LEU A 169 -1.41 -9.98 -13.67
C LEU A 169 -0.68 -11.02 -12.81
N VAL A 170 -1.27 -12.20 -12.58
CA VAL A 170 -0.57 -13.34 -11.96
C VAL A 170 0.65 -13.75 -12.79
N GLY A 171 0.50 -13.84 -14.12
CA GLY A 171 1.59 -14.14 -15.04
C GLY A 171 2.76 -13.16 -14.91
N GLU A 172 2.47 -11.86 -14.88
CA GLU A 172 3.49 -10.80 -14.69
C GLU A 172 4.28 -10.98 -13.39
N VAL A 173 3.58 -11.18 -12.26
CA VAL A 173 4.24 -11.39 -10.97
C VAL A 173 5.08 -12.66 -10.98
N ARG A 174 4.58 -13.76 -11.55
CA ARG A 174 5.35 -15.01 -11.67
C ARG A 174 6.63 -14.83 -12.46
N ARG A 175 6.63 -14.01 -13.52
CA ARG A 175 7.85 -13.69 -14.30
C ARG A 175 8.91 -12.98 -13.46
N ASN A 176 8.49 -12.20 -12.47
CA ASN A 176 9.38 -11.41 -11.63
C ASN A 176 9.73 -12.09 -10.29
N LEU A 177 9.18 -13.28 -10.02
CA LEU A 177 9.19 -13.92 -8.71
C LEU A 177 10.58 -14.39 -8.23
N MET A 178 11.42 -14.88 -9.14
CA MET A 178 12.65 -15.58 -8.80
C MET A 178 13.85 -14.64 -8.76
N HIS A 179 14.60 -14.68 -7.66
CA HIS A 179 15.80 -13.87 -7.44
C HIS A 179 16.96 -14.69 -6.87
N PRO A 180 18.23 -14.31 -7.18
CA PRO A 180 19.38 -14.91 -6.53
C PRO A 180 19.44 -14.53 -5.05
N LEU A 181 20.07 -15.37 -4.23
CA LEU A 181 20.20 -15.14 -2.78
C LEU A 181 20.88 -13.80 -2.45
N SER A 182 21.84 -13.36 -3.27
CA SER A 182 22.53 -12.08 -3.08
C SER A 182 21.57 -10.89 -3.10
N ALA A 183 20.56 -10.91 -3.98
CA ALA A 183 19.57 -9.84 -4.05
C ALA A 183 18.67 -9.81 -2.80
N TRP A 184 18.35 -10.99 -2.23
CA TRP A 184 17.62 -11.07 -0.96
C TRP A 184 18.42 -10.53 0.23
N GLN A 185 19.74 -10.67 0.22
CA GLN A 185 20.63 -10.15 1.26
C GLN A 185 20.71 -8.62 1.26
N GLU A 186 20.40 -7.97 0.14
CA GLU A 186 20.34 -6.51 0.03
C GLU A 186 19.02 -5.92 0.55
N VAL A 187 18.00 -6.75 0.79
CA VAL A 187 16.74 -6.29 1.36
C VAL A 187 16.95 -5.92 2.82
N ALA A 188 16.79 -4.64 3.14
CA ALA A 188 16.87 -4.14 4.51
C ALA A 188 15.77 -4.78 5.38
N ALA A 189 16.20 -5.59 6.35
CA ALA A 189 15.32 -6.26 7.32
C ALA A 189 16.02 -6.40 8.68
N ASP A 190 15.22 -6.43 9.75
CA ASP A 190 15.74 -6.60 11.12
C ASP A 190 16.28 -8.02 11.38
N THR A 191 15.76 -9.00 10.64
CA THR A 191 16.16 -10.40 10.72
C THR A 191 16.42 -10.94 9.32
N PRO A 192 17.34 -11.92 9.16
CA PRO A 192 17.54 -12.59 7.89
C PRO A 192 16.22 -13.11 7.30
N LEU A 193 16.02 -12.85 6.01
CA LEU A 193 14.81 -13.28 5.30
C LEU A 193 14.97 -14.70 4.78
N ASP A 194 13.98 -15.56 5.03
CA ASP A 194 13.88 -16.88 4.40
C ASP A 194 13.33 -16.72 2.98
N ALA A 195 14.24 -16.42 2.03
CA ALA A 195 13.91 -16.23 0.62
C ALA A 195 13.10 -17.40 0.03
N ARG A 196 13.42 -18.64 0.44
CA ARG A 196 12.73 -19.82 -0.06
C ARG A 196 11.30 -19.88 0.46
N GLY A 197 11.12 -19.79 1.77
CA GLY A 197 9.79 -19.80 2.40
C GLY A 197 8.91 -18.66 1.86
N ILE A 198 9.47 -17.44 1.72
CA ILE A 198 8.75 -16.30 1.16
C ILE A 198 8.26 -16.58 -0.27
N THR A 199 9.16 -17.08 -1.12
CA THR A 199 8.83 -17.38 -2.52
C THR A 199 7.81 -18.51 -2.64
N GLU A 200 7.92 -19.55 -1.80
CA GLU A 200 6.97 -20.66 -1.75
C GLU A 200 5.58 -20.19 -1.34
N THR A 201 5.46 -19.32 -0.31
CA THR A 201 4.19 -18.71 0.10
C THR A 201 3.56 -17.89 -1.03
N VAL A 202 4.32 -16.98 -1.64
CA VAL A 202 3.79 -16.12 -2.72
C VAL A 202 3.37 -16.95 -3.93
N ARG A 203 4.15 -17.97 -4.30
CA ARG A 203 3.79 -18.87 -5.41
C ARG A 203 2.45 -19.57 -5.14
N ALA A 204 2.25 -20.13 -3.94
CA ALA A 204 1.00 -20.79 -3.58
C ALA A 204 -0.18 -19.80 -3.61
N ALA A 205 -0.01 -18.59 -3.08
CA ALA A 205 -1.03 -17.55 -3.10
C ALA A 205 -1.39 -17.09 -4.54
N LEU A 206 -0.42 -17.10 -5.47
CA LEU A 206 -0.67 -16.84 -6.89
C LEU A 206 -1.42 -17.99 -7.58
N ASP A 207 -1.12 -19.25 -7.23
CA ASP A 207 -1.86 -20.42 -7.71
C ASP A 207 -3.34 -20.36 -7.25
N GLU A 208 -3.58 -19.97 -6.00
CA GLU A 208 -4.92 -19.71 -5.45
C GLU A 208 -5.63 -18.56 -6.17
N ALA A 209 -4.92 -17.46 -6.45
CA ALA A 209 -5.47 -16.31 -7.15
C ALA A 209 -5.93 -16.65 -8.58
N GLU A 210 -5.14 -17.43 -9.32
CA GLU A 210 -5.49 -17.91 -10.65
C GLU A 210 -6.69 -18.87 -10.61
N ALA A 211 -6.71 -19.81 -9.66
CA ALA A 211 -7.83 -20.72 -9.47
C ALA A 211 -9.12 -19.98 -9.09
N PHE A 212 -9.02 -18.93 -8.26
CA PHE A 212 -10.14 -18.07 -7.92
C PHE A 212 -10.66 -17.31 -9.14
N ALA A 213 -9.78 -16.64 -9.90
CA ALA A 213 -10.14 -15.89 -11.09
C ALA A 213 -10.89 -16.74 -12.12
N SER A 214 -10.43 -17.98 -12.35
CA SER A 214 -11.05 -18.90 -13.31
C SER A 214 -12.50 -19.30 -12.99
N ARG A 215 -12.92 -19.19 -11.72
CA ARG A 215 -14.27 -19.53 -11.25
C ARG A 215 -15.19 -18.32 -11.14
N MET A 216 -14.62 -17.12 -11.12
CA MET A 216 -15.39 -15.90 -10.91
C MET A 216 -16.05 -15.41 -12.21
N PRO A 217 -17.30 -14.91 -12.16
CA PRO A 217 -17.96 -14.36 -13.34
C PRO A 217 -17.23 -13.12 -13.87
N THR A 218 -16.96 -13.09 -15.18
CA THR A 218 -16.28 -11.96 -15.85
C THR A 218 -16.97 -10.61 -15.61
N ALA A 219 -18.31 -10.60 -15.51
CA ALA A 219 -19.09 -9.39 -15.23
C ALA A 219 -18.79 -8.76 -13.85
N LYS A 220 -18.13 -9.51 -12.96
CA LYS A 220 -17.76 -9.09 -11.60
C LYS A 220 -16.28 -8.73 -11.49
N MET A 221 -15.54 -8.75 -12.60
CA MET A 221 -14.11 -8.42 -12.63
C MET A 221 -13.87 -7.02 -12.03
N GLY A 222 -12.81 -6.91 -11.23
CA GLY A 222 -12.44 -5.66 -10.53
C GLY A 222 -13.22 -5.38 -9.24
N ALA A 223 -14.34 -6.07 -8.99
CA ALA A 223 -15.13 -5.82 -7.79
C ALA A 223 -14.47 -6.43 -6.54
N LEU A 224 -14.51 -5.67 -5.44
CA LEU A 224 -14.35 -6.21 -4.09
C LEU A 224 -15.68 -6.68 -3.53
N PHE A 225 -15.60 -7.61 -2.58
CA PHE A 225 -16.76 -8.16 -1.90
C PHE A 225 -16.62 -8.01 -0.39
N LEU A 226 -17.69 -7.56 0.24
CA LEU A 226 -17.80 -7.46 1.67
C LEU A 226 -18.85 -8.43 2.21
N ASP A 227 -18.54 -9.07 3.33
CA ASP A 227 -19.54 -9.79 4.12
C ASP A 227 -20.51 -8.83 4.83
N ARG A 228 -21.47 -9.38 5.57
CA ARG A 228 -22.49 -8.60 6.29
C ARG A 228 -21.93 -7.73 7.41
N ASP A 229 -20.73 -8.06 7.90
CA ASP A 229 -20.03 -7.31 8.95
C ASP A 229 -19.09 -6.24 8.34
N GLY A 230 -19.07 -6.07 7.01
CA GLY A 230 -18.13 -5.18 6.35
C GLY A 230 -16.72 -5.76 6.20
N ARG A 231 -16.58 -7.07 6.45
CA ARG A 231 -15.42 -7.92 6.21
C ARG A 231 -15.03 -7.94 4.75
N ILE A 232 -13.84 -7.48 4.35
CA ILE A 232 -13.33 -7.82 3.00
C ILE A 232 -13.05 -9.31 2.95
N VAL A 233 -13.62 -10.00 1.97
CA VAL A 233 -13.59 -11.46 1.87
C VAL A 233 -13.26 -11.92 0.47
N GLU A 234 -12.67 -13.11 0.36
CA GLU A 234 -12.75 -13.90 -0.87
C GLU A 234 -14.17 -14.49 -0.93
N PRO A 235 -15.03 -14.06 -1.88
CA PRO A 235 -16.41 -14.52 -1.92
C PRO A 235 -16.50 -15.94 -2.47
N ASP A 236 -17.56 -16.66 -2.10
CA ASP A 236 -17.95 -17.88 -2.82
C ASP A 236 -18.59 -17.48 -4.18
N PRO A 237 -17.99 -17.85 -5.34
CA PRO A 237 -18.53 -17.52 -6.66
C PRO A 237 -19.96 -18.04 -6.90
N ALA A 238 -20.40 -19.08 -6.18
CA ALA A 238 -21.75 -19.61 -6.28
C ALA A 238 -22.78 -18.81 -5.45
N ARG A 239 -22.34 -17.90 -4.57
CA ARG A 239 -23.17 -17.18 -3.61
C ARG A 239 -22.92 -15.68 -3.60
N LEU A 240 -22.53 -15.11 -4.74
CA LEU A 240 -22.17 -13.69 -4.84
C LEU A 240 -23.27 -12.73 -4.37
N SER A 241 -24.54 -13.12 -4.44
CA SER A 241 -25.68 -12.34 -3.92
C SER A 241 -25.66 -12.14 -2.41
N ASP A 242 -24.89 -12.94 -1.67
CA ASP A 242 -24.80 -12.86 -0.21
C ASP A 242 -23.83 -11.77 0.27
N TYR A 243 -23.05 -11.21 -0.65
CA TYR A 243 -22.02 -10.21 -0.39
C TYR A 243 -22.39 -8.85 -0.97
N ILE A 244 -21.80 -7.80 -0.42
CA ILE A 244 -21.91 -6.45 -0.95
C ILE A 244 -20.77 -6.21 -1.92
N GLU A 245 -21.13 -5.85 -3.15
CA GLU A 245 -20.17 -5.46 -4.17
C GLU A 245 -19.68 -4.04 -3.92
N HIS A 246 -18.36 -3.85 -4.00
CA HIS A 246 -17.69 -2.56 -3.81
C HIS A 246 -16.70 -2.30 -4.95
N ARG A 247 -16.70 -1.09 -5.48
CA ARG A 247 -15.90 -0.71 -6.66
C ARG A 247 -15.12 0.57 -6.43
N GLY A 248 -14.13 0.77 -7.29
CA GLY A 248 -13.34 1.99 -7.30
C GLY A 248 -14.15 3.18 -7.81
N GLN A 249 -13.85 4.35 -7.26
CA GLN A 249 -14.26 5.63 -7.84
C GLN A 249 -13.25 6.71 -7.49
N ARG A 250 -13.44 7.92 -8.04
CA ARG A 250 -12.63 9.08 -7.65
C ARG A 250 -12.77 9.34 -6.15
N ARG A 251 -11.64 9.43 -5.46
CA ARG A 251 -11.47 9.59 -4.00
C ARG A 251 -11.96 8.40 -3.17
N GLY A 252 -12.42 7.32 -3.80
CA GLY A 252 -12.99 6.14 -3.14
C GLY A 252 -14.31 6.44 -2.42
N HIS A 253 -14.86 5.41 -1.79
CA HIS A 253 -15.94 5.56 -0.83
C HIS A 253 -15.91 4.44 0.20
N TRP A 254 -16.63 4.65 1.31
CA TRP A 254 -17.05 3.56 2.16
C TRP A 254 -18.31 2.91 1.58
N PRO A 255 -18.53 1.60 1.80
CA PRO A 255 -19.76 0.95 1.36
C PRO A 255 -21.01 1.68 1.85
N SER A 256 -22.09 1.64 1.09
CA SER A 256 -23.29 2.44 1.35
C SER A 256 -24.11 2.00 2.56
N SER A 257 -23.80 0.89 3.22
CA SER A 257 -24.43 0.47 4.48
C SER A 257 -23.80 1.22 5.67
N PRO A 258 -24.61 1.91 6.50
CA PRO A 258 -24.14 2.59 7.71
C PRO A 258 -23.48 1.64 8.73
N GLU A 259 -24.03 0.43 8.88
CA GLU A 259 -23.53 -0.59 9.81
C GLU A 259 -22.13 -1.07 9.38
N ILE A 260 -21.95 -1.31 8.08
CA ILE A 260 -20.66 -1.71 7.49
C ILE A 260 -19.65 -0.58 7.59
N THR A 261 -20.08 0.65 7.35
CA THR A 261 -19.23 1.82 7.52
C THR A 261 -18.69 1.84 8.95
N GLN A 262 -19.56 1.71 9.95
CA GLN A 262 -19.17 1.72 11.35
C GLN A 262 -18.19 0.60 11.71
N GLU A 263 -18.37 -0.62 11.19
CA GLU A 263 -17.47 -1.73 11.50
C GLU A 263 -16.13 -1.68 10.76
N MET A 264 -16.10 -1.15 9.54
CA MET A 264 -14.85 -0.84 8.86
C MET A 264 -14.05 0.22 9.64
N PHE A 265 -14.74 1.25 10.15
CA PHE A 265 -14.12 2.20 11.07
C PHE A 265 -13.63 1.50 12.35
N ALA A 266 -14.42 0.64 13.00
CA ALA A 266 -14.01 -0.04 14.23
C ALA A 266 -12.81 -0.99 14.02
N THR A 267 -12.75 -1.71 12.90
CA THR A 267 -11.62 -2.60 12.59
C THR A 267 -10.33 -1.83 12.34
N LEU A 268 -10.42 -0.65 11.72
CA LEU A 268 -9.27 0.18 11.37
C LEU A 268 -8.80 1.10 12.51
N TYR A 269 -9.71 1.52 13.40
CA TYR A 269 -9.45 2.51 14.46
C TYR A 269 -9.56 1.93 15.89
N GLY A 270 -10.22 0.78 16.06
CA GLY A 270 -10.54 0.18 17.37
C GLY A 270 -9.46 -0.73 17.96
N ARG A 271 -8.37 -1.04 17.23
CA ARG A 271 -7.18 -1.68 17.81
C ARG A 271 -6.23 -0.64 18.40
N SER A 272 -6.71 0.10 19.39
CA SER A 272 -5.88 0.96 20.25
C SER A 272 -6.25 0.76 21.72
N SER A 273 -6.25 -0.49 22.18
CA SER A 273 -6.21 -0.84 23.60
C SER A 273 -5.98 -2.35 23.74
N GLY A 274 -4.76 -2.72 24.06
CA GLY A 274 -4.29 -4.07 24.36
C GLY A 274 -2.81 -4.03 24.67
#